data_AF-A0AAD0F2L2-F1
#
_entry.id   AF-A0AAD0F2L2-F1
#
_cell.length_a   1.000
_cell.length_b   1.000
_cell.length_c   1.000
_cell.angle_alpha   90.00
_cell.angle_beta   90.00
_cell.angle_gamma   90.00
#
_symmetry.space_group_name_H-M   'P 1'
#
loop_
_entity.id
_entity.type
_entity.pdbx_description
1 polymer ?
#
loop_
_entity_poly.entity_id
_entity_poly.type
_entity_poly.pdbx_seq_one_letter_code
_entity_poly.pdbx_strand_id
1 'polypeptide(L)'
;MRKNKTKFIRSEELSNKWDKSFYRIEDIFIGVYTYKGYIICFDKFYDEKKKQLLKHISISHKTKKSLKINKEIEFIIRHFIDGSFEVDKQIFTDIVLNIYEKIV
;
A
#
# COMPACT_ATOMS: atom_id res chain seq x y z
N MET A 1 29.23 -12.03 -3.50
CA MET A 1 28.23 -10.98 -3.19
C MET A 1 26.91 -11.63 -2.81
N ARG A 2 26.46 -11.56 -1.54
CA ARG A 2 25.17 -12.11 -1.12
C ARG A 2 24.04 -11.24 -1.70
N LYS A 3 23.23 -11.81 -2.61
CA LYS A 3 21.97 -11.20 -3.06
C LYS A 3 21.07 -11.03 -1.83
N ASN A 4 20.87 -9.81 -1.34
CA ASN A 4 19.82 -9.50 -0.39
C ASN A 4 18.49 -9.82 -1.07
N LYS A 5 17.96 -11.04 -0.86
CA LYS A 5 16.61 -11.44 -1.30
C LYS A 5 15.63 -10.39 -0.77
N THR A 6 14.88 -9.79 -1.67
CA THR A 6 14.01 -8.64 -1.44
C THR A 6 12.85 -9.00 -0.50
N LYS A 7 13.13 -8.90 0.80
CA LYS A 7 12.44 -8.24 1.92
C LYS A 7 10.91 -8.05 1.99
N PHE A 8 10.12 -8.18 0.93
CA PHE A 8 8.65 -8.08 0.99
C PHE A 8 8.03 -9.48 0.95
N ILE A 9 7.22 -9.81 1.97
CA ILE A 9 6.57 -11.12 2.08
C ILE A 9 5.06 -10.92 1.97
N ARG A 10 4.44 -11.50 0.94
CA ARG A 10 2.99 -11.56 0.80
C ARG A 10 2.40 -12.40 1.94
N SER A 11 1.39 -11.88 2.62
CA SER A 11 0.70 -12.56 3.71
C SER A 11 -0.68 -13.02 3.25
N GLU A 12 -0.79 -14.30 2.92
CA GLU A 12 -2.07 -14.91 2.51
C GLU A 12 -3.11 -14.86 3.63
N GLU A 13 -2.70 -15.06 4.88
CA GLU A 13 -3.61 -14.99 6.03
C GLU A 13 -4.24 -13.59 6.18
N LEU A 14 -3.42 -12.53 6.10
CA LEU A 14 -3.92 -11.15 6.20
C LEU A 14 -4.73 -10.78 4.96
N SER A 15 -4.31 -11.23 3.78
CA SER A 15 -5.04 -11.01 2.53
C SER A 15 -6.45 -11.63 2.60
N ASN A 16 -6.57 -12.88 3.09
CA ASN A 16 -7.85 -13.56 3.25
C ASN A 16 -8.76 -12.89 4.30
N LYS A 17 -8.19 -12.32 5.36
CA LYS A 17 -8.95 -11.56 6.37
C LYS A 17 -9.51 -10.25 5.80
N TRP A 18 -8.71 -9.54 5.01
CA TRP A 18 -9.14 -8.29 4.37
C TRP A 18 -10.07 -8.49 3.18
N ASP A 19 -9.85 -9.51 2.35
CA ASP A 19 -10.73 -9.88 1.23
C ASP A 19 -12.17 -10.17 1.70
N LYS A 20 -12.34 -10.64 2.95
CA LYS A 20 -13.67 -10.86 3.55
C LYS A 20 -14.34 -9.59 4.10
N SER A 21 -13.56 -8.55 4.36
CA SER A 21 -14.03 -7.32 5.01
C SER A 21 -14.48 -6.27 3.99
N PHE A 22 -13.91 -6.28 2.78
CA PHE A 22 -14.32 -5.43 1.67
C PHE A 22 -15.21 -6.24 0.72
N TYR A 23 -16.49 -5.88 0.63
CA TYR A 23 -17.39 -6.40 -0.40
C TYR A 23 -16.74 -6.13 -1.77
N ARG A 24 -16.40 -7.20 -2.50
CA ARG A 24 -15.61 -7.12 -3.72
C ARG A 24 -16.22 -6.19 -4.76
N ILE A 25 -15.39 -5.26 -5.24
CA ILE A 25 -15.32 -5.03 -6.68
C ILE A 25 -14.17 -5.93 -7.14
N GLU A 26 -14.45 -6.91 -8.00
CA GLU A 26 -13.44 -7.81 -8.56
C GLU A 26 -12.31 -6.98 -9.22
N ASP A 27 -11.06 -7.46 -9.17
CA ASP A 27 -9.84 -6.81 -9.67
C ASP A 27 -9.26 -5.61 -8.88
N ILE A 28 -9.92 -5.16 -7.82
CA ILE A 28 -9.43 -4.04 -7.00
C ILE A 28 -8.39 -4.50 -5.97
N PHE A 29 -8.66 -5.52 -5.15
CA PHE A 29 -7.69 -5.92 -4.12
C PHE A 29 -6.59 -6.85 -4.66
N ILE A 30 -5.32 -6.52 -4.43
CA ILE A 30 -4.17 -7.34 -4.90
C ILE A 30 -3.61 -8.21 -3.77
N GLY A 31 -3.41 -7.65 -2.58
CA GLY A 31 -2.93 -8.41 -1.43
C GLY A 31 -2.26 -7.58 -0.34
N VAL A 32 -1.93 -8.26 0.76
CA VAL A 32 -1.18 -7.68 1.89
C VAL A 32 0.26 -8.14 1.88
N TYR A 33 1.18 -7.20 2.01
CA TYR A 33 2.62 -7.45 2.13
C TYR A 33 3.14 -7.01 3.49
N THR A 34 4.18 -7.68 3.95
CA THR A 34 4.89 -7.31 5.18
C THR A 34 6.35 -7.04 4.87
N TYR A 35 6.90 -6.01 5.52
CA TYR A 35 8.31 -5.63 5.41
C TYR A 35 8.76 -4.97 6.70
N LYS A 36 9.78 -5.50 7.40
CA LYS A 36 10.35 -4.89 8.62
C LYS A 36 9.31 -4.36 9.64
N GLY A 37 8.20 -5.07 9.83
CA GLY A 37 7.13 -4.63 10.74
C GLY A 37 6.09 -3.67 10.15
N TYR A 38 6.30 -3.20 8.91
CA TYR A 38 5.26 -2.55 8.10
C TYR A 38 4.27 -3.60 7.57
N ILE A 39 3.00 -3.23 7.55
CA ILE A 39 1.91 -3.95 6.89
C ILE A 39 1.43 -3.04 5.77
N ILE A 40 1.38 -3.58 4.56
CA ILE A 40 1.16 -2.83 3.33
C ILE A 40 -0.03 -3.46 2.62
N CYS A 41 -1.16 -2.75 2.55
CA CYS A 41 -2.22 -3.05 1.60
C CYS A 41 -1.75 -2.65 0.22
N PHE A 42 -1.94 -3.49 -0.77
CA PHE A 42 -1.84 -3.09 -2.16
C PHE A 42 -3.13 -3.45 -2.89
N ASP A 43 -3.70 -2.46 -3.55
CA ASP A 43 -4.92 -2.57 -4.32
C ASP A 43 -4.87 -1.61 -5.54
N LYS A 44 -5.89 -1.71 -6.37
CA LYS A 44 -6.18 -0.83 -7.49
C LYS A 44 -7.55 -0.21 -7.25
N PHE A 45 -7.73 1.03 -7.64
CA PHE A 45 -9.04 1.65 -7.68
C PHE A 45 -9.31 2.17 -9.08
N TYR A 46 -10.58 2.19 -9.49
CA TYR A 46 -10.95 2.78 -10.78
C TYR A 46 -11.24 4.27 -10.60
N ASP A 47 -10.49 5.12 -11.30
CA ASP A 47 -10.77 6.55 -11.39
C ASP A 47 -11.81 6.78 -12.48
N GLU A 48 -13.05 7.06 -12.08
CA GLU A 48 -14.18 7.34 -12.97
C GLU A 48 -13.96 8.58 -13.85
N LYS A 49 -13.26 9.61 -13.35
CA LYS A 49 -13.02 10.85 -14.10
C LYS A 49 -12.06 10.61 -15.26
N LYS A 50 -11.08 9.74 -15.06
CA LYS A 50 -10.05 9.42 -16.05
C LYS A 50 -10.27 8.10 -16.78
N LYS A 51 -11.32 7.36 -16.40
CA LYS A 51 -11.67 6.04 -16.95
C LYS A 51 -10.50 5.06 -16.94
N GLN A 52 -9.75 4.99 -15.83
CA GLN A 52 -8.57 4.12 -15.72
C GLN A 52 -8.41 3.51 -14.33
N LEU A 53 -7.81 2.32 -14.26
CA LEU A 53 -7.39 1.69 -13.00
C LEU A 53 -6.06 2.29 -12.53
N LEU A 54 -6.03 2.75 -11.29
CA LEU A 54 -4.88 3.35 -10.62
C LEU A 54 -4.43 2.51 -9.43
N LYS A 55 -3.15 2.61 -9.08
CA LYS A 55 -2.55 1.89 -7.95
C LYS A 55 -2.72 2.66 -6.65
N HIS A 56 -3.01 1.93 -5.58
CA HIS A 56 -3.09 2.47 -4.22
C HIS A 56 -2.42 1.52 -3.22
N ILE A 57 -1.71 2.09 -2.25
CA ILE A 57 -1.23 1.35 -1.09
C ILE A 57 -1.60 2.04 0.22
N SER A 58 -2.00 1.25 1.21
CA SER A 58 -2.10 1.68 2.60
C SER A 58 -0.96 1.08 3.40
N ILE A 59 -0.16 1.92 4.06
CA ILE A 59 0.98 1.49 4.87
C ILE A 59 0.68 1.77 6.34
N SER A 60 0.81 0.75 7.17
CA SER A 60 0.80 0.84 8.63
C SER A 60 2.05 0.17 9.21
N HIS A 61 2.35 0.38 10.49
CA HIS A 61 3.45 -0.30 11.17
C HIS A 61 3.01 -0.81 12.54
N LYS A 62 3.37 -2.05 12.86
CA LYS A 62 2.89 -2.77 14.06
C LYS A 62 3.11 -2.02 15.38
N THR A 63 4.16 -1.22 15.48
CA THR A 63 4.55 -0.52 16.72
C THR A 63 4.50 1.01 16.65
N LYS A 64 4.35 1.61 15.46
CA LYS A 64 4.41 3.07 15.35
C LYS A 64 3.01 3.65 15.49
N LYS A 65 2.87 4.63 16.39
CA LYS A 65 1.62 5.39 16.59
C LYS A 65 1.42 6.52 15.58
N SER A 66 2.47 6.86 14.84
CA SER A 66 2.39 7.76 13.70
C SER A 66 3.38 7.39 12.61
N LEU A 67 3.01 7.68 11.37
CA LEU A 67 3.84 7.45 10.19
C LEU A 67 4.07 8.77 9.45
N LYS A 68 5.32 8.99 9.06
CA LYS A 68 5.74 10.11 8.21
C LYS A 68 6.61 9.55 7.08
N ILE A 69 6.50 10.14 5.90
CA ILE A 69 7.34 9.79 4.75
C ILE A 69 8.82 9.92 5.16
N ASN A 70 9.55 8.83 4.96
CA ASN A 70 10.98 8.71 5.22
C ASN A 70 11.57 7.73 4.20
N LYS A 71 12.90 7.58 4.17
CA LYS A 71 13.60 6.72 3.20
C LYS A 71 13.09 5.28 3.13
N GLU A 72 12.66 4.69 4.25
CA GLU A 72 12.12 3.33 4.24
C GLU A 72 10.72 3.29 3.62
N ILE A 73 9.86 4.26 3.94
CA ILE A 73 8.52 4.35 3.37
C ILE A 73 8.59 4.68 1.88
N GLU A 74 9.49 5.58 1.47
CA GLU A 74 9.75 5.85 0.05
C GLU A 74 10.21 4.61 -0.70
N PHE A 75 11.04 3.77 -0.07
CA PHE A 75 11.44 2.49 -0.64
C PHE A 75 10.25 1.53 -0.79
N ILE A 76 9.34 1.48 0.19
CA ILE A 76 8.09 0.71 0.10
C ILE A 76 7.23 1.23 -1.05
N ILE A 77 6.98 2.55 -1.10
CA ILE A 77 6.13 3.17 -2.13
C ILE A 77 6.68 2.87 -3.51
N ARG A 78 7.97 3.12 -3.75
CA ARG A 78 8.63 2.86 -5.04
C ARG A 78 8.66 1.39 -5.44
N HIS A 79 8.48 0.46 -4.51
CA HIS A 79 8.38 -0.96 -4.84
C HIS A 79 7.03 -1.33 -5.48
N PHE A 80 5.95 -0.63 -5.11
CA PHE A 80 4.59 -0.91 -5.58
C PHE A 80 4.07 0.14 -6.58
N ILE A 81 4.56 1.37 -6.48
CA ILE A 81 4.21 2.53 -7.30
C ILE A 81 5.50 3.06 -7.93
N ASP A 82 5.74 2.72 -9.19
CA ASP A 82 6.93 3.14 -9.95
C ASP A 82 6.88 4.62 -10.37
N GLY A 83 5.68 5.20 -10.45
CA GLY A 83 5.44 6.57 -10.89
C GLY A 83 5.63 7.63 -9.80
N SER A 84 5.12 8.82 -10.10
CA SER A 84 4.90 9.84 -9.06
C SER A 84 3.80 9.34 -8.12
N PHE A 85 3.83 9.76 -6.87
CA PHE A 85 2.78 9.42 -5.91
C PHE A 85 2.27 10.66 -5.18
N GLU A 86 1.03 10.58 -4.75
CA GLU A 86 0.42 11.54 -3.84
C GLU A 86 0.03 10.84 -2.55
N VAL A 87 0.25 11.56 -1.44
CA VAL A 87 -0.17 11.10 -0.11
C VAL A 87 -1.53 11.70 0.14
N ASP A 88 -2.51 10.87 0.46
CA ASP A 88 -3.82 11.38 0.85
C ASP A 88 -3.66 12.21 2.13
N LYS A 89 -3.93 13.51 2.02
CA LYS A 89 -3.90 14.39 3.19
C LYS A 89 -5.29 14.40 3.81
N GLN A 90 -5.49 13.44 4.74
CA GLN A 90 -6.43 13.40 5.89
C GLN A 90 -7.67 12.48 5.81
N ILE A 91 -7.92 11.79 6.94
CA ILE A 91 -9.10 11.91 7.86
C ILE A 91 -8.99 10.85 8.98
N PHE A 92 -8.33 9.71 8.72
CA PHE A 92 -8.28 8.58 9.66
C PHE A 92 -6.87 8.30 10.20
N THR A 93 -6.51 9.01 11.27
CA THR A 93 -5.37 8.74 12.18
C THR A 93 -3.96 8.84 11.59
N ASP A 94 -3.01 9.41 12.35
CA ASP A 94 -1.59 9.49 11.97
C ASP A 94 -0.92 8.11 11.75
N ILE A 95 -1.63 7.01 11.99
CA ILE A 95 -1.13 5.64 12.08
C ILE A 95 -1.01 4.98 10.69
N VAL A 96 -1.81 5.41 9.70
CA VAL A 96 -1.85 4.80 8.36
C VAL A 96 -1.56 5.86 7.29
N LEU A 97 -0.67 5.54 6.36
CA LEU A 97 -0.42 6.36 5.18
C LEU A 97 -1.10 5.73 3.97
N ASN A 98 -2.06 6.45 3.38
CA ASN A 98 -2.64 6.09 2.08
C ASN A 98 -1.90 6.83 0.98
N ILE A 99 -1.43 6.07 0.00
CA ILE A 99 -0.58 6.56 -1.09
C ILE A 99 -1.22 6.13 -2.40
N TYR A 100 -1.45 7.09 -3.28
CA TYR A 100 -1.98 6.86 -4.62
C TYR A 100 -0.92 7.16 -5.67
N GLU A 101 -0.97 6.44 -6.79
CA GLU A 101 -0.19 6.80 -7.97
C GLU A 101 -0.70 8.16 -8.49
N LYS A 102 0.18 9.16 -8.49
CA LYS A 102 -0.14 10.50 -8.98
C LYS A 102 -0.30 10.44 -10.49
N ILE A 103 -1.42 10.95 -10.96
CA ILE A 103 -1.69 11.02 -12.39
C ILE A 103 -1.04 12.30 -12.93
N VAL A 104 -0.11 12.14 -13.87
CA VAL A 104 0.54 13.22 -14.63
C VAL A 104 -0.17 13.43 -15.95
#